data_AF-A0A3A8HW39-F1
#
_entry.id   AF-A0A3A8HW39-F1
#
_cell.length_a   1.000
_cell.length_b   1.000
_cell.length_c   1.000
_cell.angle_alpha   90.00
_cell.angle_beta   90.00
_cell.angle_gamma   90.00
#
_symmetry.space_group_name_H-M   'P 1'
#
loop_
_entity.id
_entity.type
_entity.pdbx_description
1 polymer ?
#
loop_
_entity_poly.entity_id
_entity_poly.type
_entity_poly.pdbx_seq_one_letter_code
_entity_poly.pdbx_strand_id
1 'polypeptide(L)'
;MVVAAGGQALGNVETLSIDSETWKIDSIQVKLTSEASDEFGVYWNYFHAGRIYVPTRLVHSVSDTVLLSVTVDELREVLSQDSASAPS
;
A
#
# COMPACT_ATOMS: atom_id res chain seq x y z
N MET A 1 -6.98 3.76 -9.83
CA MET A 1 -5.49 3.80 -9.74
C MET A 1 -5.07 4.28 -8.35
N VAL A 2 -3.86 3.98 -7.88
CA VAL A 2 -3.31 4.46 -6.62
C VAL A 2 -2.05 5.28 -6.90
N VAL A 3 -1.98 6.48 -6.31
CA VAL A 3 -0.91 7.46 -6.51
C VAL A 3 -0.39 7.96 -5.17
N ALA A 4 0.93 8.01 -5.00
CA ALA A 4 1.59 8.56 -3.82
C ALA A 4 1.55 10.10 -3.79
N ALA A 5 1.81 10.72 -2.63
CA ALA A 5 1.82 12.18 -2.50
C ALA A 5 2.83 12.87 -3.45
N GLY A 6 3.90 12.17 -3.83
CA GLY A 6 4.89 12.64 -4.81
C GLY A 6 4.42 12.60 -6.27
N GLY A 7 3.19 12.15 -6.54
CA GLY A 7 2.64 12.03 -7.89
C GLY A 7 2.99 10.73 -8.61
N GLN A 8 3.72 9.81 -7.97
CA GLN A 8 4.06 8.51 -8.55
C GLN A 8 2.88 7.53 -8.49
N ALA A 9 2.60 6.91 -9.63
CA ALA A 9 1.59 5.87 -9.75
C ALA A 9 2.14 4.54 -9.19
N LEU A 10 1.48 4.03 -8.16
CA LEU A 10 1.83 2.78 -7.50
C LEU A 10 1.22 1.58 -8.23
N GLY A 11 -0.03 1.72 -8.68
CA GLY A 11 -0.74 0.68 -9.40
C GLY A 11 -2.25 0.71 -9.19
N ASN A 12 -2.86 -0.45 -8.99
CA ASN A 12 -4.32 -0.59 -8.93
C ASN A 12 -4.79 -1.29 -7.65
N VAL A 13 -5.94 -0.86 -7.13
CA VAL A 13 -6.57 -1.53 -5.99
C VAL A 13 -7.10 -2.89 -6.45
N GLU A 14 -6.72 -3.96 -5.74
CA GLU A 14 -7.15 -5.33 -6.04
C GLU A 14 -8.26 -5.78 -5.07
N THR A 15 -8.08 -5.55 -3.78
CA THR A 15 -9.08 -5.87 -2.75
C THR A 15 -9.07 -4.88 -1.60
N LEU A 16 -10.06 -4.98 -0.72
CA LEU A 16 -10.20 -4.19 0.50
C LEU A 16 -10.24 -5.15 1.69
N SER A 17 -9.47 -4.85 2.72
CA SER A 17 -9.52 -5.53 4.01
C SER A 17 -10.54 -4.80 4.88
N ILE A 18 -11.61 -5.50 5.24
CA ILE A 18 -12.67 -4.98 6.10
C ILE A 18 -12.58 -5.71 7.44
N ASP A 19 -12.57 -4.93 8.51
CA ASP A 19 -12.70 -5.42 9.87
C ASP A 19 -14.14 -5.88 10.10
N SER A 20 -14.33 -7.16 10.43
CA SER A 20 -15.65 -7.79 10.53
C SER A 20 -16.44 -7.40 11.79
N GLU A 21 -15.77 -6.85 12.80
CA GLU A 21 -16.39 -6.42 14.05
C GLU A 21 -16.93 -4.99 13.95
N THR A 22 -16.12 -4.08 13.38
CA THR A 22 -16.43 -2.66 13.26
C THR A 22 -17.00 -2.26 11.89
N TRP A 23 -16.96 -3.16 10.91
CA TRP A 23 -17.36 -2.93 9.52
C TRP A 23 -16.60 -1.79 8.84
N LYS A 24 -15.39 -1.48 9.34
CA LYS A 24 -14.53 -0.44 8.77
C LYS A 24 -13.50 -1.04 7.84
N ILE A 25 -13.16 -0.30 6.79
CA ILE A 25 -12.04 -0.65 5.92
C ILE A 25 -10.76 -0.34 6.68
N ASP A 26 -10.00 -1.38 7.02
CA ASP A 26 -8.71 -1.26 7.71
C ASP A 26 -7.60 -0.88 6.72
N SER A 27 -7.53 -1.62 5.62
CA SER A 27 -6.47 -1.50 4.63
C SER A 27 -6.98 -1.80 3.23
N ILE A 28 -6.29 -1.26 2.23
CA ILE A 28 -6.55 -1.49 0.81
C ILE A 28 -5.38 -2.26 0.22
N GLN A 29 -5.65 -3.35 -0.49
CA GLN A 29 -4.61 -4.07 -1.20
C GLN A 29 -4.39 -3.43 -2.56
N VAL A 30 -3.14 -3.07 -2.83
CA VAL A 30 -2.72 -2.43 -4.08
C VAL A 30 -1.77 -3.37 -4.80
N LYS A 31 -2.15 -3.77 -6.01
CA LYS A 31 -1.27 -4.45 -6.94
C LYS A 31 -0.35 -3.42 -7.59
N LEU A 32 0.93 -3.56 -7.32
CA LEU A 32 1.97 -2.72 -7.88
C LEU A 32 2.17 -3.01 -9.37
N THR A 33 2.46 -1.97 -10.15
CA THR A 33 2.97 -2.13 -11.51
C THR A 33 4.42 -2.61 -11.47
N SER A 34 4.95 -3.12 -12.59
CA SER A 34 6.36 -3.52 -12.67
C SER A 34 7.30 -2.36 -12.38
N GLU A 35 7.02 -1.17 -12.91
CA GLU A 35 7.80 0.05 -12.66
C GLU A 35 7.83 0.44 -11.17
N ALA A 36 6.67 0.45 -10.51
CA ALA A 36 6.62 0.71 -9.09
C ALA A 36 7.31 -0.40 -8.30
N SER A 37 7.11 -1.67 -8.68
CA SER A 37 7.73 -2.83 -8.01
C SER A 37 9.26 -2.78 -8.04
N ASP A 38 9.85 -2.34 -9.15
CA ASP A 38 11.29 -2.15 -9.30
C ASP A 38 11.80 -1.01 -8.41
N GLU A 39 11.03 0.06 -8.26
CA GLU A 39 11.36 1.17 -7.36
C GLU A 39 11.24 0.80 -5.88
N PHE A 40 10.24 -0.03 -5.54
CA PHE A 40 10.13 -0.67 -4.22
C PHE A 40 11.17 -1.80 -4.01
N GLY A 41 12.01 -2.05 -5.01
CA GLY A 41 12.84 -3.23 -5.18
C GLY A 41 13.71 -3.63 -3.99
N VAL A 42 13.98 -4.95 -3.99
CA VAL A 42 14.85 -5.77 -3.13
C VAL A 42 14.21 -6.27 -1.83
N TYR A 43 13.43 -5.49 -1.07
CA TYR A 43 12.91 -5.97 0.23
C TYR A 43 11.68 -6.90 0.09
N TRP A 44 10.92 -6.76 -0.99
CA TRP A 44 9.69 -7.53 -1.23
C TRP A 44 9.90 -8.89 -1.92
N ASN A 45 11.13 -9.27 -2.27
CA ASN A 45 11.43 -10.57 -2.87
C ASN A 45 11.02 -11.76 -1.97
N TYR A 46 10.80 -11.53 -0.67
CA TYR A 46 10.27 -12.52 0.26
C TYR A 46 8.74 -12.67 0.22
N PHE A 47 7.99 -11.61 -0.09
CA PHE A 47 6.53 -11.65 -0.16
C PHE A 47 6.09 -11.70 -1.62
N HIS A 48 5.87 -12.93 -2.09
CA HIS A 48 5.53 -13.26 -3.47
C HIS A 48 4.31 -12.46 -3.95
N ALA A 49 4.48 -11.82 -5.12
CA ALA A 49 3.54 -10.98 -5.85
C ALA A 49 3.48 -9.53 -5.34
N GLY A 50 3.89 -8.57 -6.19
CA GLY A 50 3.84 -7.11 -5.97
C GLY A 50 2.44 -6.61 -5.59
N ARG A 51 2.07 -6.85 -4.34
CA ARG A 51 0.81 -6.52 -3.69
C ARG A 51 1.16 -5.99 -2.31
N ILE A 52 0.77 -4.75 -2.04
CA ILE A 52 1.00 -4.11 -0.75
C ILE A 52 -0.35 -3.83 -0.08
N TYR A 53 -0.38 -3.88 1.25
CA TYR A 53 -1.53 -3.47 2.04
C TYR A 53 -1.31 -2.05 2.53
N VAL A 54 -2.09 -1.10 2.02
CA VAL A 54 -2.00 0.31 2.41
C VAL A 54 -3.09 0.60 3.44
N PRO A 55 -2.74 1.03 4.66
CA PRO A 55 -3.73 1.41 5.67
C PRO A 55 -4.60 2.57 5.16
N THR A 56 -5.90 2.53 5.44
CA THR A 56 -6.81 3.64 5.06
C THR A 56 -6.45 4.97 5.70
N ARG A 57 -5.70 4.95 6.81
CA ARG A 57 -5.16 6.14 7.48
C ARG A 57 -4.16 6.92 6.64
N LEU A 58 -3.49 6.25 5.69
CA LEU A 58 -2.54 6.88 4.76
C LEU A 58 -3.25 7.42 3.51
N VAL A 59 -4.53 7.13 3.33
CA VAL A 59 -5.30 7.62 2.19
C VAL A 59 -5.68 9.08 2.45
N HIS A 60 -5.22 9.97 1.58
CA HIS A 60 -5.56 11.39 1.63
C HIS A 60 -6.96 11.64 1.06
N SER A 61 -7.24 11.06 -0.12
CA SER A 61 -8.50 11.24 -0.82
C SER A 61 -8.79 10.03 -1.72
N VAL A 62 -10.07 9.75 -1.88
CA VAL A 62 -10.59 8.76 -2.83
C VAL A 62 -11.50 9.49 -3.81
N SER A 63 -11.14 9.45 -5.08
CA SER A 63 -11.99 9.91 -6.18
C SER A 63 -11.98 8.84 -7.28
N ASP A 64 -11.53 9.16 -8.49
CA ASP A 64 -11.21 8.15 -9.52
C ASP A 64 -9.86 7.45 -9.25
N THR A 65 -8.98 8.17 -8.56
CA THR A 65 -7.68 7.71 -8.10
C THR A 65 -7.62 7.82 -6.58
N VAL A 66 -6.99 6.84 -5.95
CA VAL A 66 -6.68 6.86 -4.52
C VAL A 66 -5.37 7.61 -4.36
N LEU A 67 -5.44 8.78 -3.74
CA LEU A 67 -4.25 9.57 -3.41
C LEU A 67 -3.80 9.23 -2.00
N LEU A 68 -2.54 8.89 -1.84
CA LEU A 68 -1.92 8.71 -0.53
C LEU A 68 -1.40 10.04 -0.01
N SER A 69 -1.45 10.19 1.31
CA SER A 69 -0.90 11.35 2.03
C SER A 69 0.63 11.28 2.16
N VAL A 70 1.21 10.11 1.87
CA VAL A 70 2.63 9.81 2.04
C VAL A 70 3.30 9.60 0.68
N THR A 71 4.60 9.86 0.64
CA THR A 71 5.45 9.54 -0.51
C THR A 71 5.75 8.04 -0.58
N VAL A 72 6.34 7.61 -1.71
CA VAL A 72 6.76 6.21 -1.93
C VAL A 72 7.77 5.75 -0.87
N ASP A 73 8.70 6.63 -0.49
CA ASP A 73 9.74 6.36 0.50
C ASP A 73 9.16 6.20 1.92
N GLU A 74 8.31 7.13 2.34
CA GLU A 74 7.60 7.04 3.63
C GLU A 74 6.67 5.82 3.69
N LEU A 75 5.96 5.51 2.59
CA LEU A 75 5.12 4.32 2.51
C LEU A 75 5.96 3.05 2.74
N ARG A 76 7.17 2.98 2.18
CA ARG A 76 8.10 1.87 2.39
C ARG A 76 8.51 1.77 3.86
N GLU A 77 8.78 2.88 4.54
CA GLU A 77 9.10 2.86 5.97
C GLU A 77 7.93 2.31 6.80
N VAL A 78 6.71 2.81 6.58
CA VAL A 78 5.52 2.35 7.32
C VAL A 78 5.27 0.84 7.11
N LEU A 79 5.36 0.36 5.87
CA LEU A 79 5.18 -1.06 5.56
C LEU A 79 6.28 -1.95 6.17
N SER A 80 7.51 -1.43 6.27
CA SER A 80 8.64 -2.13 6.90
C SER A 80 8.45 -2.27 8.41
N GLN A 81 7.88 -1.25 9.06
CA GLN A 81 7.57 -1.27 10.50
C GLN A 81 6.40 -2.22 10.84
N ASP A 82 5.40 -2.31 9.95
CA ASP A 82 4.27 -3.23 10.11
C ASP A 82 4.72 -4.70 10.00
N SER A 83 5.62 -4.99 9.06
CA SER A 83 6.21 -6.33 8.87
C SER A 83 7.11 -6.77 10.04
N ALA A 84 7.80 -5.82 10.70
CA ALA A 84 8.63 -6.10 11.87
C ALA A 84 7.82 -6.44 13.14
N SER A 85 6.50 -6.24 13.09
CA SER A 85 5.59 -6.46 14.22
C SER A 85 4.85 -7.80 14.17
N ALA A 86 5.13 -8.68 13.20
CA ALA A 86 4.61 -10.06 13.20
C ALA A 86 5.49 -10.95 14.11
N PRO A 87 5.03 -11.37 15.30
CA PRO A 87 5.78 -12.31 16.14
C PRO A 87 5.84 -13.69 15.48
N SER A 88 7.00 -14.34 15.64
CA SER A 88 7.32 -15.70 15.21
C SER A 88 6.47 -16.78 15.88
#